data_AF-A0A3B8MFX2-F1
#
_entry.id   AF-A0A3B8MFX2-F1
#
_cell.length_a   1.000
_cell.length_b   1.000
_cell.length_c   1.000
_cell.angle_alpha   90.00
_cell.angle_beta   90.00
_cell.angle_gamma   90.00
#
_symmetry.space_group_name_H-M   'P 1'
#
loop_
_entity.id
_entity.type
_entity.pdbx_description
1 polymer ?
#
loop_
_entity_poly.entity_id
_entity_poly.type
_entity_poly.pdbx_seq_one_letter_code
_entity_poly.pdbx_strand_id
1 'polypeptide(L)'
;MAISDRTYRMVRFLLTTCLTLATVDATEPIALIDGRSPQPWRIVNDGVMGGQSQSRLSLREDYYQFKGYLSLANNGGFASVRSQ
;
A
#
# COMPACT_ATOMS: atom_id res chain seq x y z
N MET A 1 -3.90 -52.24 -15.01
CA MET A 1 -4.65 -51.26 -14.18
C MET A 1 -3.66 -50.50 -13.28
N ALA A 2 -2.79 -49.67 -13.86
CA ALA A 2 -1.73 -48.94 -13.14
C ALA A 2 -1.48 -47.51 -13.69
N ILE A 3 -2.21 -47.14 -14.75
CA ILE A 3 -2.07 -45.86 -15.46
C ILE A 3 -2.90 -44.77 -14.76
N SER A 4 -4.08 -45.11 -14.22
CA SER A 4 -4.95 -44.16 -13.51
C SER A 4 -4.33 -43.60 -12.23
N ASP A 5 -3.54 -44.41 -11.53
CA ASP A 5 -2.95 -44.07 -10.24
C ASP A 5 -1.83 -43.03 -10.38
N ARG A 6 -1.02 -43.14 -11.45
CA ARG A 6 0.00 -42.13 -11.77
C ARG A 6 -0.63 -40.81 -12.22
N THR A 7 -1.69 -40.87 -13.02
CA THR A 7 -2.42 -39.68 -13.46
C THR A 7 -3.07 -38.96 -12.28
N TYR A 8 -3.68 -39.69 -11.34
CA TYR A 8 -4.29 -39.08 -10.15
C TYR A 8 -3.25 -38.45 -9.22
N ARG A 9 -2.09 -39.11 -9.02
CA ARG A 9 -0.98 -38.55 -8.24
C ARG A 9 -0.41 -37.28 -8.88
N MET A 10 -0.31 -37.24 -10.21
CA MET A 10 0.18 -36.06 -10.95
C MET A 10 -0.83 -34.91 -10.90
N VAL A 11 -2.12 -35.17 -11.13
CA VAL A 11 -3.18 -34.15 -11.04
C VAL A 11 -3.32 -33.61 -9.63
N ARG A 12 -3.24 -34.47 -8.60
CA ARG A 12 -3.25 -34.05 -7.20
C ARG A 12 -2.05 -33.17 -6.87
N PHE A 13 -0.85 -33.57 -7.32
CA PHE A 13 0.37 -32.78 -7.12
C PHE A 13 0.24 -31.40 -7.77
N LEU A 14 -0.19 -31.35 -9.04
CA LEU A 14 -0.45 -30.12 -9.78
C LEU A 14 -1.51 -29.23 -9.11
N LEU A 15 -2.61 -29.81 -8.61
CA LEU A 15 -3.67 -29.07 -7.95
C LEU A 15 -3.21 -28.49 -6.61
N THR A 16 -2.44 -29.25 -5.81
CA THR A 16 -1.87 -28.73 -4.55
C THR A 16 -0.84 -27.62 -4.79
N THR A 17 0.02 -27.75 -5.80
CA THR A 17 1.02 -26.71 -6.11
C THR A 17 0.36 -25.43 -6.64
N CYS A 18 -0.71 -25.55 -7.43
CA CYS A 18 -1.44 -24.38 -7.94
C CYS A 18 -2.14 -23.60 -6.81
N LEU A 19 -2.69 -24.32 -5.82
CA LEU A 19 -3.36 -23.72 -4.67
C LEU A 19 -2.39 -22.92 -3.77
N THR A 20 -1.13 -23.35 -3.65
CA THR A 20 -0.10 -22.63 -2.88
C THR A 20 0.47 -21.40 -3.59
N LEU A 21 0.40 -21.34 -4.92
CA LEU A 21 0.91 -20.20 -5.70
C LEU A 21 -0.07 -19.01 -5.71
N ALA A 22 -1.33 -19.20 -5.34
CA ALA A 22 -2.38 -18.18 -5.40
C ALA A 22 -2.34 -17.16 -4.24
N THR A 23 -1.43 -17.29 -3.27
CA THR A 23 -1.40 -16.46 -2.05
C THR A 23 -0.42 -15.29 -2.12
N VAL A 24 -0.02 -14.83 -3.31
CA VAL A 24 0.74 -13.58 -3.43
C VAL A 24 -0.19 -12.40 -3.10
N ASP A 25 -0.14 -11.96 -1.84
CA ASP A 25 -0.80 -10.76 -1.36
C ASP A 25 -0.14 -9.53 -2.02
N ALA A 26 -0.88 -8.85 -2.89
CA ALA A 26 -0.40 -7.65 -3.60
C ALA A 26 -0.48 -6.37 -2.75
N THR A 27 -0.66 -6.49 -1.43
CA THR A 27 -0.86 -5.36 -0.52
C THR A 27 0.45 -4.86 0.12
N GLU A 28 1.61 -5.14 -0.49
CA GLU A 28 2.85 -4.53 -0.02
C GLU A 28 2.78 -3.00 -0.24
N PRO A 29 2.85 -2.19 0.83
CA PRO A 29 2.77 -0.75 0.70
C PRO A 29 3.97 -0.26 -0.11
N ILE A 30 3.72 0.41 -1.22
CA ILE A 30 4.77 1.08 -1.99
C ILE A 30 5.39 2.15 -1.09
N ALA A 31 6.60 1.90 -0.62
CA ALA A 31 7.39 2.85 0.15
C ALA A 31 7.84 3.99 -0.77
N LEU A 32 7.00 5.03 -0.92
CA LEU A 32 7.30 6.22 -1.73
C LEU A 32 8.33 7.15 -1.06
N ILE A 33 8.51 7.02 0.25
CA ILE A 33 9.41 7.84 1.05
C ILE A 33 10.21 6.92 1.98
N ASP A 34 11.52 6.85 1.76
CA ASP A 34 12.44 6.08 2.60
C ASP A 34 12.45 6.64 4.03
N GLY A 35 12.07 5.80 4.99
CA GLY A 35 12.02 6.11 6.41
C GLY A 35 13.40 6.24 7.05
N ARG A 36 14.45 5.72 6.39
CA ARG A 36 15.82 5.69 6.89
C ARG A 36 16.57 7.01 6.65
N SER A 37 16.01 7.90 5.82
CA SER A 37 16.54 9.24 5.59
C SER A 37 15.89 10.25 6.55
N PRO A 38 16.64 10.85 7.50
CA PRO A 38 16.09 11.82 8.43
C PRO A 38 15.89 13.18 7.74
N GLN A 39 14.87 13.28 6.89
CA GLN A 39 14.42 14.56 6.35
C GLN A 39 13.24 15.12 7.15
N PRO A 40 13.23 16.43 7.46
CA PRO A 40 12.13 17.07 8.17
C PRO A 40 10.93 17.25 7.25
N TRP A 41 10.19 16.17 7.01
CA TRP A 41 8.96 16.21 6.23
C TRP A 41 7.87 17.05 6.93
N ARG A 42 7.18 17.89 6.16
CA ARG A 42 6.07 18.71 6.63
C ARG A 42 4.84 18.45 5.80
N ILE A 43 3.71 18.35 6.48
CA ILE A 43 2.38 18.25 5.88
C ILE A 43 1.93 19.62 5.39
N VAL A 44 1.31 19.67 4.21
CA VAL A 44 0.67 20.86 3.65
C VAL A 44 -0.74 20.48 3.19
N ASN A 45 -1.75 21.10 3.80
CA ASN A 45 -3.16 20.97 3.41
C ASN A 45 -3.69 22.31 2.89
N ASP A 46 -4.88 22.28 2.29
CA ASP A 46 -5.62 23.41 1.69
C ASP A 46 -6.16 24.48 2.67
N GLY A 47 -5.51 24.69 3.81
CA GLY A 47 -6.04 25.50 4.91
C GLY A 47 -6.09 27.02 4.72
N VAL A 48 -5.44 27.60 3.71
CA VAL A 48 -5.31 29.07 3.55
C VAL A 48 -6.67 29.77 3.38
N MET A 49 -7.58 29.17 2.63
CA MET A 49 -8.94 29.69 2.39
C MET A 49 -10.02 28.97 3.22
N GLY A 50 -9.62 28.27 4.29
CA GLY A 50 -10.53 27.47 5.12
C GLY A 50 -10.83 26.09 4.53
N GLY A 51 -10.00 25.58 3.61
CA GLY A 51 -10.08 24.19 3.17
C GLY A 51 -10.00 23.23 4.36
N GLN A 52 -10.69 22.10 4.24
CA GLN A 52 -10.92 21.17 5.33
C GLN A 52 -10.24 19.81 5.11
N SER A 53 -9.26 19.74 4.20
CA SER A 53 -8.50 18.51 4.01
C SER A 53 -7.62 18.23 5.23
N GLN A 54 -7.58 16.97 5.64
CA GLN A 54 -6.80 16.52 6.80
C GLN A 54 -5.91 15.36 6.40
N SER A 55 -4.66 15.39 6.84
CA SER A 55 -3.69 14.35 6.52
C SER A 55 -2.70 14.14 7.65
N ARG A 56 -2.03 12.98 7.63
CA ARG A 56 -1.03 12.55 8.59
C ARG A 56 0.11 11.86 7.85
N LEU A 57 1.32 12.13 8.31
CA LEU A 57 2.52 11.39 7.97
C LEU A 57 2.95 10.58 9.19
N SER A 58 3.26 9.31 9.02
CA SER A 58 3.72 8.44 10.10
C SER A 58 4.85 7.55 9.62
N LEU A 59 5.94 7.48 10.39
CA LEU A 59 7.01 6.52 10.15
C LEU A 59 6.50 5.11 10.50
N ARG A 60 6.59 4.21 9.53
CA ARG A 60 6.51 2.74 9.70
C ARG A 60 7.94 2.20 9.69
N GLU A 61 8.10 0.88 9.76
CA GLU A 61 9.40 0.19 9.87
C GLU A 61 10.51 0.87 9.07
N ASP A 62 10.36 0.94 7.75
CA ASP A 62 11.38 1.49 6.84
C ASP A 62 10.84 2.56 5.88
N TYR A 63 9.60 3.01 6.07
CA TYR A 63 8.95 3.95 5.14
C TYR A 63 8.01 4.91 5.84
N TYR A 64 7.81 6.09 5.25
CA TYR A 64 6.74 6.98 5.71
C TYR A 64 5.42 6.64 5.02
N GLN A 65 4.36 6.50 5.82
CA GLN A 65 2.99 6.39 5.37
C GLN A 65 2.31 7.76 5.42
N PHE A 66 1.89 8.25 4.25
CA PHE A 66 1.03 9.43 4.12
C PHE A 66 -0.43 8.99 3.91
N LYS A 67 -1.35 9.43 4.78
CA LYS A 67 -2.78 9.10 4.71
C LYS A 67 -3.64 10.27 5.17
N GLY A 68 -4.86 10.37 4.67
CA GLY A 68 -5.77 11.46 5.01
C GLY A 68 -7.13 11.40 4.30
N TYR A 69 -7.88 12.49 4.44
CA TYR A 69 -9.15 12.75 3.79
C TYR A 69 -9.08 14.11 3.08
N LEU A 70 -9.54 14.14 1.82
CA LEU A 70 -9.66 15.36 1.04
C LEU A 70 -11.10 15.88 1.10
N SER A 71 -11.24 17.19 1.26
CA SER A 71 -12.53 17.87 1.23
C SER A 71 -12.58 18.87 0.07
N LEU A 72 -13.70 18.90 -0.64
CA LEU A 72 -13.98 19.93 -1.65
C LEU A 72 -14.64 21.17 -1.04
N ALA A 73 -14.88 21.19 0.28
CA ALA A 73 -15.42 22.36 0.96
C ALA A 73 -14.49 23.57 0.80
N ASN A 74 -15.08 24.76 0.70
CA ASN A 74 -14.34 26.04 0.59
C ASN A 74 -13.36 26.08 -0.61
N ASN A 75 -13.71 25.41 -1.71
CA ASN A 75 -12.87 25.28 -2.92
C ASN A 75 -11.50 24.63 -2.64
N GLY A 76 -11.45 23.74 -1.65
CA GLY A 76 -10.28 22.92 -1.33
C GLY A 76 -10.07 21.76 -2.30
N GLY A 77 -9.34 20.74 -1.83
CA GLY A 77 -9.17 19.47 -2.54
C GLY A 77 -7.73 19.00 -2.67
N PHE A 78 -6.80 19.48 -1.83
CA PHE A 78 -5.42 19.00 -1.87
C PHE A 78 -4.81 18.74 -0.48
N ALA A 79 -3.90 17.77 -0.45
CA ALA A 79 -3.00 17.49 0.66
C ALA A 79 -1.67 16.95 0.11
N SER A 80 -0.55 17.37 0.68
CA SER A 80 0.78 16.95 0.25
C SER A 80 1.78 16.91 1.41
N VAL A 81 2.96 16.37 1.13
CA VAL A 81 4.14 16.44 2.01
C VAL A 81 5.33 17.01 1.25
N ARG A 82 6.17 17.77 1.94
CA ARG A 82 7.43 18.31 1.38
C ARG A 82 8.56 18.22 2.40
N SER A 83 9.77 17.95 1.93
CA SER A 83 11.01 18.14 2.69
C SER A 83 11.59 19.53 2.39
N GLN A 84 12.63 19.92 3.15
CA GLN A 84 13.38 21.17 2.94
C GLN A 84 14.44 21.01 1.87
#